data_AF-A0A8I6Z6F7-F1
#
_entry.id   AF-A0A8I6Z6F7-F1
#
_cell.length_a   1.000
_cell.length_b   1.000
_cell.length_c   1.000
_cell.angle_alpha   90.00
_cell.angle_beta   90.00
_cell.angle_gamma   90.00
#
_symmetry.space_group_name_H-M   'P 1'
#
loop_
_entity.id
_entity.type
_entity.pdbx_description
1 polymer ?
#
loop_
_entity_poly.entity_id
_entity_poly.type
_entity_poly.pdbx_seq_one_letter_code
_entity_poly.pdbx_strand_id
1 'polypeptide(L)'
;MAPKKTPKGKSGFFGAKQKPSGNWGVEFSDAKRRWWIGTYPSAHEAARAYDMAVWRAERPREHLNFPEIESHVEAEMLVPQGIKMKEITTKMKTTKKPSVVVNADETDEEVMTRFAREHPGYVQAELEHCWKREAEQKKKED
;
A
#
# COMPACT_ATOMS: atom_id res chain seq x y z
N MET A 1 -10.38 -9.92 21.72
CA MET A 1 -11.31 -10.13 20.59
C MET A 1 -10.67 -11.14 19.66
N ALA A 2 -11.35 -12.24 19.31
CA ALA A 2 -10.81 -13.20 18.36
C ALA A 2 -10.62 -12.54 16.98
N PRO A 3 -9.55 -12.88 16.25
CA PRO A 3 -9.37 -12.40 14.88
C PRO A 3 -10.55 -12.86 14.03
N LYS A 4 -11.23 -11.92 13.36
CA LYS A 4 -12.32 -12.26 12.44
C LYS A 4 -11.74 -12.91 11.18
N LYS A 5 -12.37 -14.00 10.72
CA LYS A 5 -12.08 -14.60 9.41
C LYS A 5 -12.32 -13.58 8.31
N THR A 6 -11.34 -13.39 7.44
CA THR A 6 -11.55 -12.59 6.23
C THR A 6 -12.53 -13.35 5.33
N PRO A 7 -13.51 -12.69 4.69
CA PRO A 7 -14.37 -13.38 3.74
C PRO A 7 -13.56 -13.77 2.50
N LYS A 8 -13.83 -14.96 1.96
CA LYS A 8 -13.28 -15.40 0.67
C LYS A 8 -13.91 -14.56 -0.44
N GLY A 9 -13.07 -14.02 -1.32
CA GLY A 9 -13.52 -13.26 -2.48
C GLY A 9 -13.95 -14.18 -3.64
N LYS A 10 -14.12 -13.59 -4.83
CA LYS A 10 -14.39 -14.33 -6.09
C LYS A 10 -13.30 -15.36 -6.45
N SER A 11 -12.13 -15.22 -5.84
CA SER A 11 -10.98 -16.10 -6.00
C SER A 11 -11.11 -17.42 -5.26
N GLY A 12 -12.04 -17.53 -4.31
CA GLY A 12 -12.14 -18.68 -3.41
C GLY A 12 -11.05 -18.71 -2.31
N PHE A 13 -10.11 -17.76 -2.33
CA PHE A 13 -9.01 -17.66 -1.37
C PHE A 13 -9.15 -16.41 -0.49
N PHE A 14 -8.67 -16.51 0.75
CA PHE A 14 -8.54 -15.41 1.68
C PHE A 14 -7.45 -14.45 1.24
N GLY A 15 -7.73 -13.14 1.35
CA GLY A 15 -6.74 -12.08 1.10
C GLY A 15 -6.28 -11.92 -0.35
N ALA A 16 -6.60 -12.84 -1.26
CA ALA A 16 -6.19 -12.79 -2.67
C ALA A 16 -7.27 -12.15 -3.56
N LYS A 17 -6.89 -11.09 -4.29
CA LYS A 17 -7.78 -10.34 -5.18
C LYS A 17 -7.15 -10.14 -6.56
N GLN A 18 -7.89 -10.49 -7.62
CA GLN A 18 -7.47 -10.27 -9.00
C GLN A 18 -7.54 -8.77 -9.35
N LYS A 19 -6.49 -8.26 -9.98
CA LYS A 19 -6.44 -6.92 -10.57
C LYS A 19 -6.82 -6.98 -12.06
N PRO A 20 -7.26 -5.87 -12.68
CA PRO A 20 -7.51 -5.81 -14.12
C PRO A 20 -6.30 -6.16 -14.98
N SER A 21 -5.08 -6.00 -14.43
CA SER A 21 -3.83 -6.39 -15.09
C SER A 21 -3.60 -7.91 -15.14
N GLY A 22 -4.50 -8.73 -14.57
CA GLY A 22 -4.36 -10.19 -14.47
C GLY A 22 -3.60 -10.70 -13.25
N ASN A 23 -2.80 -9.84 -12.60
CA ASN A 23 -2.05 -10.18 -11.38
C ASN A 23 -2.95 -10.27 -10.14
N TRP A 24 -2.49 -11.02 -9.14
CA TRP A 24 -3.15 -11.27 -7.88
C TRP A 24 -2.52 -10.46 -6.76
N GLY A 25 -3.26 -9.50 -6.21
CA GLY A 25 -2.87 -8.76 -5.02
C GLY A 25 -3.21 -9.51 -3.75
N VAL A 26 -2.33 -9.41 -2.74
CA VAL A 26 -2.54 -10.02 -1.43
C VAL A 26 -2.53 -8.97 -0.34
N GLU A 27 -3.60 -8.97 0.45
CA GLU A 27 -3.77 -8.11 1.61
C GLU A 27 -4.03 -8.95 2.85
N PHE A 28 -3.37 -8.60 3.94
CA PHE A 28 -3.62 -9.14 5.27
C PHE A 28 -4.24 -8.08 6.17
N SER A 29 -5.20 -8.47 6.99
CA SER A 29 -5.91 -7.54 7.88
C SER A 29 -5.93 -8.10 9.29
N ASP A 30 -5.47 -7.29 10.23
CA ASP A 30 -5.49 -7.60 11.66
C ASP A 30 -6.09 -6.46 12.47
N ALA A 31 -7.17 -6.79 13.18
CA ALA A 31 -8.08 -5.86 13.83
C ALA A 31 -8.47 -4.66 12.95
N LYS A 32 -7.72 -3.56 13.05
CA LYS A 32 -7.95 -2.28 12.34
C LYS A 32 -6.84 -1.92 11.34
N ARG A 33 -5.76 -2.69 11.32
CA ARG A 33 -4.60 -2.47 10.46
C ARG A 33 -4.68 -3.38 9.24
N ARG A 34 -4.21 -2.88 8.11
CA ARG A 34 -4.13 -3.63 6.85
C ARG A 34 -2.69 -3.62 6.40
N TRP A 35 -2.22 -4.73 5.87
CA TRP A 35 -0.89 -4.87 5.31
C TRP A 35 -1.00 -5.35 3.87
N TRP A 36 -0.33 -4.63 3.00
CA TRP A 36 -0.07 -5.07 1.64
C TRP A 36 1.09 -6.06 1.68
N ILE A 37 0.84 -7.30 1.24
CA ILE A 37 1.84 -8.37 1.24
C ILE A 37 2.63 -8.37 -0.07
N GLY A 38 1.93 -8.21 -1.19
CA GLY A 38 2.56 -8.26 -2.49
C GLY A 38 1.58 -8.50 -3.65
N THR A 39 2.15 -8.59 -4.85
CA THR A 39 1.47 -9.05 -6.06
C THR A 39 2.13 -10.30 -6.58
N TYR A 40 1.31 -11.27 -6.96
CA TYR A 40 1.73 -12.57 -7.48
C TYR A 40 1.06 -12.84 -8.83
N PRO A 41 1.66 -13.65 -9.71
CA PRO A 41 1.07 -13.96 -11.01
C PRO A 41 -0.11 -14.93 -10.90
N SER A 42 -0.18 -15.75 -9.84
CA SER A 42 -1.26 -16.73 -9.64
C SER A 42 -2.04 -16.53 -8.32
N ALA A 43 -3.31 -16.98 -8.31
CA ALA A 43 -4.14 -16.98 -7.11
C ALA A 43 -3.58 -17.91 -6.01
N HIS A 44 -2.97 -19.03 -6.41
CA HIS A 44 -2.40 -20.00 -5.49
C HIS A 44 -1.15 -19.45 -4.79
N GLU A 45 -0.22 -18.83 -5.51
CA GLU A 45 0.93 -18.16 -4.89
C GLU A 45 0.50 -17.03 -3.97
N ALA A 46 -0.49 -16.24 -4.41
CA ALA A 46 -1.09 -15.20 -3.60
C ALA A 46 -1.68 -15.75 -2.28
N ALA A 47 -2.41 -16.87 -2.34
CA ALA A 47 -2.97 -17.53 -1.18
C ALA A 47 -1.88 -18.10 -0.25
N ARG A 48 -0.80 -18.66 -0.79
CA ARG A 48 0.35 -19.13 0.02
C ARG A 48 1.06 -18.00 0.74
N ALA A 49 1.22 -16.86 0.07
CA ALA A 49 1.76 -15.66 0.70
C ALA A 49 0.84 -15.11 1.81
N TYR A 50 -0.48 -15.24 1.66
CA TYR A 50 -1.42 -14.93 2.73
C TYR A 50 -1.22 -15.86 3.94
N ASP A 51 -1.11 -17.16 3.69
CA ASP A 51 -0.92 -18.18 4.73
C ASP A 51 0.38 -17.97 5.52
N MET A 52 1.47 -17.58 4.84
CA MET A 52 2.69 -17.13 5.53
C MET A 52 2.45 -15.94 6.47
N ALA A 53 1.61 -14.99 6.07
CA ALA A 53 1.30 -13.85 6.93
C ALA A 53 0.42 -14.25 8.12
N VAL A 54 -0.47 -15.23 7.94
CA VAL A 54 -1.25 -15.85 9.03
C VAL A 54 -0.29 -16.54 10.02
N TRP A 55 0.71 -17.28 9.54
CA TRP A 55 1.74 -17.89 10.37
C TRP A 55 2.61 -16.85 11.10
N ARG A 56 3.07 -15.79 10.40
CA ARG A 56 3.83 -14.70 11.03
C ARG A 56 3.04 -13.91 12.07
N ALA A 57 1.72 -13.87 11.92
CA ALA A 57 0.80 -13.25 12.87
C ALA A 57 0.26 -14.23 13.93
N GLU A 58 0.81 -15.45 13.99
CA GLU A 58 0.44 -16.51 14.95
C GLU A 58 -1.07 -16.77 15.03
N ARG A 59 -1.73 -16.71 13.87
CA ARG A 59 -3.19 -16.90 13.80
C ARG A 59 -3.58 -18.38 13.77
N PRO A 60 -4.82 -18.70 14.22
CA PRO A 60 -5.33 -20.07 14.17
C PRO A 60 -5.36 -20.65 12.76
N ARG A 61 -5.11 -21.97 12.64
CA ARG A 61 -5.00 -22.68 11.35
C ARG A 61 -6.29 -22.62 10.51
N GLU A 62 -7.45 -22.35 11.10
CA GLU A 62 -8.71 -22.22 10.33
C GLU A 62 -8.81 -20.93 9.51
N HIS A 63 -7.80 -20.06 9.60
CA HIS A 63 -7.62 -18.87 8.76
C HIS A 63 -6.70 -19.10 7.57
N LEU A 64 -6.08 -20.28 7.46
CA LEU A 64 -5.24 -20.66 6.32
C LEU A 64 -6.12 -21.03 5.12
N ASN A 65 -5.59 -20.80 3.92
CA ASN A 65 -6.14 -21.30 2.67
C ASN A 65 -5.78 -22.77 2.46
N PHE A 66 -4.58 -23.18 2.87
CA PHE A 66 -4.03 -24.50 2.69
C PHE A 66 -3.76 -25.15 4.07
N PRO A 67 -4.74 -25.88 4.64
CA PRO A 67 -4.56 -26.52 5.95
C PRO A 67 -3.53 -27.65 5.95
N GLU A 68 -3.22 -28.19 4.76
CA GLU A 68 -2.19 -29.20 4.49
C GLU A 68 -0.78 -28.75 4.87
N ILE A 69 -0.53 -27.44 4.88
CA ILE A 69 0.76 -26.88 5.29
C ILE A 69 0.82 -26.92 6.81
N GLU A 70 1.67 -27.78 7.37
CA GLU A 70 1.73 -28.03 8.81
C GLU A 70 2.78 -27.20 9.53
N SER A 71 3.72 -26.60 8.80
CA SER A 71 4.82 -25.83 9.37
C SER A 71 5.07 -24.50 8.67
N HIS A 72 5.58 -23.52 9.43
CA HIS A 72 6.06 -22.25 8.88
C HIS A 72 7.19 -22.47 7.85
N VAL A 73 8.07 -23.44 8.09
CA VAL A 73 9.18 -23.77 7.19
C VAL A 73 8.67 -24.22 5.82
N GLU A 74 7.67 -25.09 5.80
CA GLU A 74 7.03 -25.54 4.57
C GLU A 74 6.33 -24.39 3.84
N ALA A 75 5.62 -23.52 4.57
CA ALA A 75 5.01 -22.32 3.99
C ALA A 75 6.05 -21.39 3.34
N GLU A 76 7.21 -21.21 3.97
CA GLU A 76 8.31 -20.37 3.49
C GLU A 76 8.97 -20.95 2.23
N MET A 77 9.18 -22.27 2.19
CA MET A 77 9.69 -22.96 1.01
C MET A 77 8.78 -22.80 -0.21
N LEU A 78 7.46 -22.69 0.00
CA LEU A 78 6.48 -22.53 -1.09
C LEU A 78 6.35 -21.09 -1.60
N VAL A 79 6.98 -20.12 -0.94
CA VAL A 79 7.05 -18.72 -1.34
C VAL A 79 8.52 -18.26 -1.25
N PRO A 80 9.38 -18.70 -2.18
CA PRO A 80 10.83 -18.46 -2.10
C PRO A 80 11.22 -16.98 -2.13
N GLN A 81 10.34 -16.12 -2.66
CA GLN A 81 10.53 -14.67 -2.67
C GLN A 81 10.31 -14.02 -1.30
N GLY A 82 9.79 -14.79 -0.33
CA GLY A 82 9.30 -14.31 0.96
C GLY A 82 8.07 -13.41 0.83
N ILE A 83 7.61 -12.91 1.98
CA ILE A 83 6.54 -11.91 2.05
C ILE A 83 7.04 -10.61 2.66
N LYS A 84 6.61 -9.48 2.07
CA LYS A 84 6.93 -8.12 2.53
C LYS A 84 5.66 -7.46 3.05
N MET A 85 5.44 -7.48 4.36
CA MET A 85 4.25 -6.88 4.97
C MET A 85 4.44 -5.36 5.11
N LYS A 86 3.83 -4.58 4.21
CA LYS A 86 3.81 -3.12 4.28
C LYS A 86 2.48 -2.63 4.84
N GLU A 87 2.49 -1.95 5.98
CA GLU A 87 1.25 -1.41 6.55
C GLU A 87 0.63 -0.37 5.61
N ILE A 88 -0.63 -0.59 5.25
CA ILE A 88 -1.46 0.34 4.48
C ILE A 88 -2.07 1.32 5.47
N THR A 89 -1.41 2.46 5.68
CA THR A 89 -2.06 3.60 6.32
C THR A 89 -3.01 4.21 5.29
N THR A 90 -4.29 4.35 5.62
CA THR A 90 -5.33 4.93 4.74
C THR A 90 -5.17 6.44 4.54
N LYS A 91 -3.95 6.96 4.39
CA LYS A 91 -3.66 8.37 4.14
C LYS A 91 -2.59 8.55 3.08
N MET A 92 -2.97 8.29 1.83
CA MET A 92 -2.40 9.01 0.70
C MET A 92 -3.61 9.52 -0.10
N LYS A 93 -4.22 10.62 0.35
CA LYS A 93 -4.95 11.47 -0.58
C LYS A 93 -3.88 11.90 -1.59
N THR A 94 -3.87 11.34 -2.79
CA THR A 94 -3.22 12.00 -3.91
C THR A 94 -3.90 13.36 -4.02
N THR A 95 -3.27 14.40 -3.48
CA THR A 95 -3.57 15.78 -3.84
C THR A 95 -3.32 15.83 -5.34
N LYS A 96 -4.41 15.76 -6.13
CA LYS A 96 -4.30 15.99 -7.57
C LYS A 96 -3.58 17.33 -7.73
N LYS A 97 -2.50 17.36 -8.51
CA LYS A 97 -1.83 18.62 -8.85
C LYS A 97 -2.89 19.56 -9.43
N PRO A 98 -3.10 20.75 -8.84
CA PRO A 98 -4.05 21.71 -9.39
C PRO A 98 -3.58 22.10 -10.79
N SER A 99 -4.49 22.03 -11.76
CA SER A 99 -4.24 22.50 -13.11
C SER A 99 -4.45 24.01 -13.11
N VAL A 100 -3.41 24.79 -13.41
CA VAL A 100 -3.55 26.23 -13.60
C VAL A 100 -3.98 26.50 -15.05
N VAL A 101 -5.01 27.31 -15.23
CA VAL A 101 -5.39 27.84 -16.56
C VAL A 101 -4.79 29.23 -16.66
N VAL A 102 -4.01 29.46 -17.72
CA VAL A 102 -3.34 30.73 -18.03
C VAL A 102 -4.12 31.43 -19.15
N ASN A 103 -4.51 32.68 -18.93
CA ASN A 103 -5.09 33.50 -19.98
C ASN A 103 -3.99 34.20 -20.79
N ALA A 104 -4.24 34.51 -22.06
CA ALA A 104 -3.22 35.04 -22.97
C ALA A 104 -2.75 36.47 -22.63
N ASP A 105 -3.51 37.18 -21.79
CA ASP A 105 -3.25 38.53 -21.31
C ASP A 105 -2.66 38.58 -19.89
N GLU A 106 -2.59 37.45 -19.19
CA GLU A 106 -2.03 37.39 -17.84
C GLU A 106 -0.52 37.19 -17.89
N THR A 107 0.19 37.98 -17.09
CA THR A 107 1.63 37.76 -16.88
C THR A 107 1.87 36.53 -15.99
N ASP A 108 3.01 35.87 -16.16
CA ASP A 108 3.40 34.72 -15.34
C ASP A 108 3.33 35.02 -13.83
N GLU A 109 3.64 36.26 -13.44
CA GLU A 109 3.58 36.72 -12.05
C GLU A 109 2.14 36.79 -11.52
N GLU A 110 1.20 37.27 -12.33
CA GLU A 110 -0.23 37.30 -11.99
C GLU A 110 -0.83 35.89 -11.86
N VAL A 111 -0.45 34.98 -12.76
CA VAL A 111 -0.85 33.57 -12.72
C VAL A 111 -0.37 32.91 -11.43
N MET A 112 0.91 33.08 -11.07
CA MET A 112 1.49 32.49 -9.86
C MET A 112 0.87 33.06 -8.59
N THR A 113 0.59 34.37 -8.58
CA THR A 113 -0.04 35.05 -7.44
C THR A 113 -1.49 34.58 -7.24
N ARG A 114 -2.27 34.49 -8.32
CA ARG A 114 -3.63 33.96 -8.29
C ARG A 114 -3.63 32.52 -7.82
N PHE A 115 -2.73 31.69 -8.35
CA PHE A 115 -2.61 30.29 -7.96
C PHE A 115 -2.27 30.12 -6.47
N ALA A 116 -1.34 30.91 -5.94
CA ALA A 116 -1.00 30.87 -4.52
C ALA A 116 -2.19 31.25 -3.61
N ARG A 117 -3.02 32.20 -4.06
CA ARG A 117 -4.25 32.59 -3.36
C ARG A 117 -5.35 31.54 -3.44
N GLU A 118 -5.52 30.88 -4.59
CA GLU A 118 -6.52 29.82 -4.80
C GLU A 118 -6.13 28.49 -4.15
N HIS A 119 -4.83 28.23 -4.00
CA HIS A 119 -4.29 26.95 -3.52
C HIS A 119 -3.25 27.10 -2.39
N PRO A 120 -3.55 27.82 -1.28
CA PRO A 120 -2.58 28.06 -0.22
C PRO A 120 -2.08 26.77 0.43
N GLY A 121 -2.95 25.76 0.59
CA GLY A 121 -2.56 24.47 1.14
C GLY A 121 -1.65 23.64 0.22
N TYR A 122 -1.69 23.84 -1.10
CA TYR A 122 -0.79 23.17 -2.04
C TYR A 122 0.59 23.81 -1.99
N VAL A 123 0.66 25.14 -2.01
CA VAL A 123 1.90 25.91 -1.92
C VAL A 123 2.62 25.60 -0.61
N GLN A 124 1.90 25.58 0.51
CA GLN A 124 2.46 25.24 1.81
C GLN A 124 3.01 23.80 1.85
N ALA A 125 2.31 22.85 1.22
CA ALA A 125 2.77 21.46 1.16
C ALA A 125 4.05 21.27 0.31
N GLU A 126 4.17 21.99 -0.82
CA GLU A 126 5.40 22.00 -1.65
C GLU A 126 6.58 22.62 -0.88
N LEU A 127 6.37 23.74 -0.16
CA LEU A 127 7.39 24.35 0.69
C LEU A 127 7.85 23.40 1.81
N GLU A 128 6.92 22.72 2.49
CA GLU A 128 7.25 21.71 3.49
C GLU A 128 8.04 20.53 2.89
N HIS A 129 7.69 20.12 1.67
CA HIS A 129 8.41 19.06 0.96
C HIS A 129 9.84 19.51 0.61
N CYS A 130 10.03 20.73 0.10
CA CYS A 130 11.34 21.31 -0.17
C CYS A 130 12.21 21.36 1.09
N TRP A 131 11.69 21.89 2.20
CA TRP A 131 12.44 21.95 3.47
C TRP A 131 12.79 20.58 4.03
N LYS A 132 11.91 19.58 3.92
CA LYS A 132 12.21 18.20 4.34
C LYS A 132 13.34 17.59 3.52
N ARG A 133 13.39 17.86 2.21
CA ARG A 133 14.45 17.37 1.32
C ARG A 133 15.79 18.05 1.61
N GLU A 134 15.80 19.34 1.87
CA GLU A 134 17.00 20.07 2.30
C GLU A 134 17.53 19.56 3.65
N ALA A 135 16.65 19.32 4.62
CA ALA A 135 17.02 18.76 5.91
C ALA A 135 17.58 17.32 5.80
N GLU A 136 17.07 16.53 4.85
CA GLU A 136 17.56 15.17 4.58
C GLU A 136 18.90 15.16 3.83
N GLN A 137 19.15 16.12 2.93
CA GLN A 137 20.45 16.28 2.29
C GLN A 137 21.54 16.68 3.29
N LYS A 138 21.21 17.61 4.20
CA LYS A 138 22.16 18.05 5.23
C LYS A 138 22.55 16.93 6.21
N LYS A 139 21.67 15.96 6.46
CA LYS A 139 21.97 14.77 7.27
C LYS A 139 22.84 13.71 6.58
N LYS A 140 23.06 13.81 5.27
CA LYS A 140 23.94 12.88 4.52
C LYS A 140 25.36 13.40 4.39
N GLU A 141 25.62 14.63 4.82
CA GLU A 141 26.91 15.31 4.68
C GLU A 141 27.67 15.40 6.04
N ASP A 142 27.05 14.92 7.12
CA ASP A 142 27.65 14.68 8.45
C ASP A 142 27.91 13.18 8.69
#